data_AF-A0A9D2CG18-F1
#
_entry.id   AF-A0A9D2CG18-F1
#
_cell.length_a   1.000
_cell.length_b   1.000
_cell.length_c   1.000
_cell.angle_alpha   90.00
_cell.angle_beta   90.00
_cell.angle_gamma   90.00
#
_symmetry.space_group_name_H-M   'P 1'
#
loop_
_entity.id
_entity.type
_entity.pdbx_description
1 polymer ?
#
loop_
_entity_poly.entity_id
_entity_poly.type
_entity_poly.pdbx_seq_one_letter_code
_entity_poly.pdbx_strand_id
1 'polypeptide(L)'
;MDAKITKKRLGHMLSYDWIKIIAICAAVVFVWVMLFATLATRATMGQTFEIYVYTGITVHTDRIGNLNMLHSNGALSYDVLDYNFTTLSEPSTQLSAYMPNNQGDVMFITDTVITETTTDEETGTEETTITDYGDLHTFLNNYLSYISWAGEVGEVDIYGKNVAAESYFGNCAAYLSEFYKDKDGDGTGDIDPASSPEQDTEKIESAFRSRIRKDKRYKRESDIKEGLEREYDRIEKLRVAYNNVEGYFADGTLGIREKELTLETDSDEDGNNDTVKVQYAIDLSGIRNIEDFMINNKTEDENGAGTGKDLCMLILNEKSQEAALRYEAVTFLDYIVKTYNAE
;
A
#
# COMPACT_ATOMS: atom_id res chain seq x y z
N MET A 1 -30.13 -58.37 -41.21
CA MET A 1 -29.40 -57.60 -42.25
C MET A 1 -28.33 -56.81 -41.50
N ASP A 2 -27.11 -57.34 -41.52
CA ASP A 2 -26.01 -56.92 -40.66
C ASP A 2 -25.40 -55.61 -41.19
N ALA A 3 -25.58 -54.51 -40.47
CA ALA A 3 -25.17 -53.17 -40.90
C ALA A 3 -23.66 -52.98 -40.68
N LYS A 4 -22.83 -53.60 -41.53
CA LYS A 4 -21.38 -53.36 -41.53
C LYS A 4 -21.07 -51.90 -41.87
N ILE A 5 -20.65 -51.13 -40.87
CA ILE A 5 -20.11 -49.77 -41.04
C ILE A 5 -18.79 -49.88 -41.80
N THR A 6 -18.82 -49.65 -43.11
CA THR A 6 -17.61 -49.56 -43.94
C THR A 6 -16.87 -48.24 -43.70
N LYS A 7 -15.53 -48.25 -43.62
CA LYS A 7 -14.64 -47.07 -43.47
C LYS A 7 -15.05 -45.84 -44.30
N LYS A 8 -15.60 -46.07 -45.49
CA LYS A 8 -16.08 -45.02 -46.42
C LYS A 8 -17.26 -44.21 -45.88
N ARG A 9 -18.19 -44.85 -45.14
CA ARG A 9 -19.32 -44.16 -44.50
C ARG A 9 -18.89 -43.33 -43.29
N LEU A 10 -17.93 -43.82 -42.51
CA LEU A 10 -17.35 -43.08 -41.38
C LEU A 10 -16.59 -41.83 -41.87
N GLY A 11 -15.81 -41.96 -42.95
CA GLY A 11 -15.11 -40.84 -43.59
C GLY A 11 -16.05 -39.79 -44.18
N HIS A 12 -17.17 -40.21 -44.81
CA HIS A 12 -18.17 -39.27 -45.31
C HIS A 12 -18.90 -38.53 -44.18
N MET A 13 -19.23 -39.20 -43.07
CA MET A 13 -19.87 -38.57 -41.92
C MET A 13 -18.94 -37.55 -41.23
N LEU A 14 -17.66 -37.89 -41.04
CA LEU A 14 -16.64 -36.96 -40.55
C LEU A 14 -16.40 -35.79 -41.53
N SER A 15 -16.37 -36.02 -42.84
CA SER A 15 -16.16 -34.96 -43.84
C SER A 15 -17.32 -33.95 -43.94
N TYR A 16 -18.51 -34.31 -43.46
CA TYR A 16 -19.70 -33.45 -43.53
C TYR A 16 -19.98 -32.75 -42.19
N ASP A 17 -19.61 -33.37 -41.06
CA ASP A 17 -19.88 -32.84 -39.72
C ASP A 17 -18.65 -32.28 -39.00
N TRP A 18 -17.43 -32.37 -39.56
CA TRP A 18 -16.21 -31.85 -38.90
C TRP A 18 -16.33 -30.36 -38.54
N ILE A 19 -16.96 -29.53 -39.38
CA ILE A 19 -17.19 -28.11 -39.07
C ILE A 19 -18.09 -27.95 -37.85
N LYS A 20 -19.14 -28.78 -37.73
CA LYS A 20 -20.05 -28.76 -36.57
C LYS A 20 -19.35 -29.26 -35.31
N ILE A 21 -18.49 -30.28 -35.44
CA ILE A 21 -17.68 -30.79 -34.33
C ILE A 21 -16.72 -29.70 -33.83
N ILE A 22 -16.01 -29.00 -34.73
CA ILE A 22 -15.13 -27.88 -34.37
C ILE A 22 -15.94 -26.74 -33.74
N ALA A 23 -17.10 -26.39 -34.30
CA ALA A 23 -17.96 -25.34 -33.76
C ALA A 23 -18.47 -25.67 -32.34
N ILE A 24 -18.84 -26.93 -32.09
CA ILE A 24 -19.22 -27.40 -30.75
C ILE A 24 -18.03 -27.37 -29.80
N CYS A 25 -16.84 -27.82 -30.23
CA CYS A 25 -15.64 -27.73 -29.41
C CYS A 25 -15.31 -26.28 -29.05
N ALA A 26 -15.38 -25.35 -30.02
CA ALA A 26 -15.17 -23.92 -29.78
C ALA A 26 -16.21 -23.34 -28.82
N ALA A 27 -17.49 -23.72 -28.98
CA ALA A 27 -18.55 -23.29 -28.07
C ALA A 27 -18.35 -23.83 -26.64
N VAL A 28 -17.92 -25.08 -26.48
CA VAL A 28 -17.60 -25.67 -25.17
C VAL A 28 -16.41 -24.95 -24.54
N VAL A 29 -15.33 -24.69 -25.29
CA VAL A 29 -14.19 -23.92 -24.79
C VAL A 29 -14.62 -22.50 -24.40
N PHE A 30 -15.45 -21.85 -25.20
CA PHE A 30 -15.96 -20.52 -24.90
C PHE A 30 -16.80 -20.52 -23.62
N VAL A 31 -17.73 -21.47 -23.46
CA VAL A 31 -18.50 -21.65 -22.23
C VAL A 31 -17.58 -21.95 -21.04
N TRP A 32 -16.54 -22.76 -21.23
CA TRP A 32 -15.57 -23.07 -20.18
C TRP A 32 -14.78 -21.84 -19.74
N VAL A 33 -14.31 -21.02 -20.69
CA VAL A 33 -13.65 -19.74 -20.42
C VAL A 33 -14.60 -18.76 -19.74
N MET A 34 -15.87 -18.69 -20.16
CA MET A 34 -16.89 -17.85 -19.53
C MET A 34 -17.19 -18.29 -18.09
N LEU A 35 -17.31 -19.60 -17.85
CA LEU A 35 -17.48 -20.15 -16.51
C LEU A 35 -16.28 -19.80 -15.63
N PHE A 36 -15.06 -19.95 -16.14
CA PHE A 36 -13.86 -19.57 -15.38
C PHE A 36 -13.81 -18.06 -15.10
N ALA A 37 -14.16 -17.22 -16.08
CA ALA A 37 -14.19 -15.77 -15.93
C ALA A 37 -15.28 -15.27 -14.99
N THR A 38 -16.42 -15.98 -14.88
CA THR A 38 -17.56 -15.57 -14.05
C THR A 38 -17.57 -16.21 -12.66
N LEU A 39 -17.01 -17.41 -12.51
CA LEU A 39 -16.99 -18.16 -11.26
C LEU A 39 -15.74 -17.92 -10.42
N ALA A 40 -14.59 -17.59 -11.03
CA ALA A 40 -13.40 -17.24 -10.25
C ALA A 40 -13.64 -15.93 -9.48
N THR A 41 -13.41 -15.96 -8.18
CA THR A 41 -13.22 -14.76 -7.36
C THR A 41 -11.90 -14.12 -7.77
N ARG A 42 -11.97 -13.04 -8.55
CA ARG A 42 -10.82 -12.17 -8.76
C ARG A 42 -10.75 -11.19 -7.59
N ALA A 43 -9.53 -10.92 -7.12
CA ALA A 43 -9.29 -9.87 -6.16
C ALA A 43 -9.87 -8.55 -6.70
N THR A 44 -10.60 -7.82 -5.86
CA THR A 44 -10.94 -6.43 -6.15
C THR A 44 -9.67 -5.57 -6.06
N MET A 45 -9.73 -4.32 -6.53
CA MET A 45 -8.61 -3.38 -6.38
C MET A 45 -8.22 -3.22 -4.89
N GLY A 46 -9.17 -3.25 -3.95
CA GLY A 46 -8.86 -3.18 -2.52
C GLY A 46 -8.33 -4.48 -1.91
N GLN A 47 -8.47 -5.62 -2.61
CA GLN A 47 -7.97 -6.93 -2.15
C GLN A 47 -6.61 -7.28 -2.79
N THR A 48 -6.00 -6.34 -3.52
CA THR A 48 -4.67 -6.50 -4.10
C THR A 48 -3.76 -5.48 -3.45
N PHE A 49 -2.71 -5.91 -2.75
CA PHE A 49 -1.75 -4.98 -2.14
C PHE A 49 -0.62 -4.65 -3.12
N GLU A 50 -0.54 -3.41 -3.58
CA GLU A 50 0.39 -2.94 -4.60
C GLU A 50 1.54 -2.12 -3.98
N ILE A 51 2.75 -2.64 -4.16
CA ILE A 51 3.99 -2.03 -3.69
C ILE A 51 4.76 -1.51 -4.91
N TYR A 52 5.08 -0.22 -4.90
CA TYR A 52 5.93 0.41 -5.91
C TYR A 52 7.32 0.71 -5.35
N VAL A 53 8.34 0.57 -6.19
CA VAL A 53 9.72 0.95 -5.86
C VAL A 53 10.20 1.95 -6.89
N TYR A 54 10.59 3.13 -6.44
CA TYR A 54 11.15 4.16 -7.28
C TYR A 54 12.54 3.76 -7.82
N THR A 55 13.00 4.40 -8.89
CA THR A 55 14.34 4.18 -9.44
C THR A 55 15.42 4.44 -8.40
N GLY A 56 16.56 3.75 -8.51
CA GLY A 56 17.68 3.94 -7.59
C GLY A 56 17.64 3.05 -6.34
N ILE A 57 16.56 2.32 -6.11
CA ILE A 57 16.45 1.33 -5.03
C ILE A 57 16.57 -0.09 -5.60
N THR A 58 17.41 -0.91 -4.99
CA THR A 58 17.45 -2.35 -5.22
C THR A 58 16.70 -3.05 -4.10
N VAL A 59 15.77 -3.94 -4.44
CA VAL A 59 15.02 -4.72 -3.45
C VAL A 59 15.29 -6.21 -3.59
N HIS A 60 15.57 -6.85 -2.46
CA HIS A 60 15.73 -8.29 -2.35
C HIS A 60 14.35 -8.96 -2.26
N THR A 61 13.69 -9.09 -3.42
CA THR A 61 12.31 -9.60 -3.52
C THR A 61 12.14 -11.02 -2.97
N ASP A 62 13.21 -11.82 -2.93
CA ASP A 62 13.25 -13.14 -2.28
C ASP A 62 13.06 -13.09 -0.76
N ARG A 63 13.30 -11.93 -0.13
CA ARG A 63 13.20 -11.72 1.32
C ARG A 63 11.81 -11.30 1.80
N ILE A 64 10.93 -10.87 0.89
CA ILE A 64 9.53 -10.52 1.21
C ILE A 64 8.70 -11.76 1.53
N GLY A 65 9.05 -12.91 0.93
CA GLY A 65 8.25 -14.13 1.01
C GLY A 65 7.06 -14.12 0.05
N ASN A 66 6.22 -15.15 0.13
CA ASN A 66 4.99 -15.27 -0.67
C ASN A 66 3.75 -14.84 0.14
N LEU A 67 2.60 -14.69 -0.53
CA LEU A 67 1.36 -14.24 0.11
C LEU A 67 0.97 -15.06 1.35
N ASN A 68 1.17 -16.38 1.35
CA ASN A 68 0.87 -17.20 2.53
C ASN A 68 1.78 -16.87 3.72
N MET A 69 3.06 -16.56 3.46
CA MET A 69 4.00 -16.11 4.48
C MET A 69 3.61 -14.73 5.03
N LEU A 70 3.19 -13.81 4.14
CA LEU A 70 2.71 -12.49 4.54
C LEU A 70 1.46 -12.59 5.44
N HIS A 71 0.52 -13.49 5.12
CA HIS A 71 -0.62 -13.77 5.99
C HIS A 71 -0.22 -14.39 7.33
N SER A 72 0.67 -15.38 7.32
CA SER A 72 1.08 -16.07 8.56
C SER A 72 1.87 -15.18 9.51
N ASN A 73 2.65 -14.25 8.96
CA ASN A 73 3.43 -13.29 9.74
C ASN A 73 2.63 -12.05 10.14
N GLY A 74 1.37 -11.94 9.70
CA GLY A 74 0.52 -10.77 9.99
C GLY A 74 0.92 -9.50 9.23
N ALA A 75 1.69 -9.62 8.15
CA ALA A 75 2.08 -8.50 7.30
C ALA A 75 0.91 -7.98 6.46
N LEU A 76 0.06 -8.92 5.97
CA LEU A 76 -1.16 -8.65 5.23
C LEU A 76 -2.29 -9.48 5.81
N SER A 77 -3.50 -8.93 5.82
CA SER A 77 -4.68 -9.65 6.30
C SER A 77 -5.16 -10.73 5.33
N TYR A 78 -5.99 -11.64 5.85
CA TYR A 78 -6.62 -12.70 5.05
C TYR A 78 -7.51 -12.16 3.91
N ASP A 79 -7.89 -10.89 3.96
CA ASP A 79 -8.75 -10.26 2.96
C ASP A 79 -7.95 -9.80 1.73
N VAL A 80 -6.63 -9.65 1.88
CA VAL A 80 -5.72 -9.49 0.75
C VAL A 80 -5.60 -10.83 0.02
N LEU A 81 -5.91 -10.83 -1.27
CA LEU A 81 -5.97 -12.03 -2.10
C LEU A 81 -4.81 -12.12 -3.08
N ASP A 82 -4.14 -11.00 -3.35
CA ASP A 82 -2.95 -10.92 -4.19
C ASP A 82 -2.08 -9.75 -3.75
N TYR A 83 -0.80 -9.78 -4.10
CA TYR A 83 0.08 -8.63 -3.90
C TYR A 83 1.02 -8.50 -5.09
N ASN A 84 1.29 -7.26 -5.48
CA ASN A 84 2.15 -6.95 -6.59
C ASN A 84 3.31 -6.09 -6.15
N PHE A 85 4.49 -6.42 -6.67
CA PHE A 85 5.70 -5.66 -6.43
C PHE A 85 6.22 -5.15 -7.77
N THR A 86 6.26 -3.84 -7.95
CA THR A 86 6.65 -3.21 -9.21
C THR A 86 7.78 -2.20 -8.99
N THR A 87 8.96 -2.50 -9.54
CA THR A 87 10.02 -1.50 -9.69
C THR A 87 9.72 -0.62 -10.90
N LEU A 88 9.72 0.69 -10.68
CA LEU A 88 9.46 1.68 -11.71
C LEU A 88 10.75 1.87 -12.52
N SER A 89 10.73 1.46 -13.79
CA SER A 89 11.84 1.69 -14.72
C SER A 89 11.72 3.02 -15.44
N GLU A 90 10.48 3.49 -15.64
CA GLU A 90 10.16 4.79 -16.22
C GLU A 90 9.13 5.51 -15.33
N PRO A 91 9.55 6.05 -14.17
CA PRO A 91 8.63 6.59 -13.17
C PRO A 91 7.66 7.64 -13.75
N SER A 92 8.11 8.55 -14.60
CA SER A 92 7.26 9.59 -15.19
C SER A 92 6.09 8.99 -15.99
N THR A 93 6.37 8.06 -16.92
CA THR A 93 5.34 7.40 -17.73
C THR A 93 4.42 6.54 -16.88
N GLN A 94 5.00 5.71 -16.00
CA GLN A 94 4.24 4.76 -15.18
C GLN A 94 3.34 5.47 -14.16
N LEU A 95 3.87 6.44 -13.42
CA LEU A 95 3.10 7.18 -12.41
C LEU A 95 2.01 8.04 -13.04
N SER A 96 2.23 8.60 -14.23
CA SER A 96 1.18 9.31 -14.98
C SER A 96 -0.01 8.43 -15.34
N ALA A 97 0.19 7.10 -15.44
CA ALA A 97 -0.87 6.12 -15.67
C ALA A 97 -1.47 5.61 -14.35
N TYR A 98 -0.64 5.34 -13.34
CA TYR A 98 -1.06 4.70 -12.09
C TYR A 98 -1.80 5.67 -11.15
N MET A 99 -1.24 6.87 -10.94
CA MET A 99 -1.75 7.82 -9.94
C MET A 99 -3.19 8.28 -10.22
N PRO A 100 -3.59 8.66 -11.46
CA PRO A 100 -4.98 9.05 -11.74
C PRO A 100 -6.00 7.93 -11.50
N ASN A 101 -5.57 6.68 -11.56
CA ASN A 101 -6.39 5.50 -11.30
C ASN A 101 -6.39 5.09 -9.82
N ASN A 102 -5.67 5.82 -8.95
CA ASN A 102 -5.46 5.49 -7.52
C ASN A 102 -4.92 4.06 -7.34
N GLN A 103 -3.91 3.72 -8.14
CA GLN A 103 -3.18 2.45 -8.02
C GLN A 103 -1.97 2.61 -7.10
N GLY A 104 -1.60 1.54 -6.41
CA GLY A 104 -0.58 1.53 -5.38
C GLY A 104 -1.14 1.80 -3.99
N ASP A 105 -0.68 1.03 -3.01
CA ASP A 105 -0.92 1.26 -1.59
C ASP A 105 0.30 1.92 -0.94
N VAL A 106 1.50 1.44 -1.30
CA VAL A 106 2.76 1.93 -0.74
C VAL A 106 3.82 2.11 -1.80
N MET A 107 4.71 3.08 -1.60
CA MET A 107 5.85 3.31 -2.48
C MET A 107 7.14 3.51 -1.69
N PHE A 108 8.18 2.76 -2.04
CA PHE A 108 9.54 2.99 -1.56
C PHE A 108 10.27 3.97 -2.47
N ILE A 109 10.90 4.97 -1.89
CA ILE A 109 11.54 6.08 -2.61
C ILE A 109 12.70 6.65 -1.78
N THR A 110 13.70 7.24 -2.43
CA THR A 110 14.86 7.82 -1.74
C THR A 110 14.70 9.32 -1.53
N ASP A 111 15.13 9.80 -0.37
CA ASP A 111 15.24 11.23 -0.04
C ASP A 111 16.71 11.71 -0.09
N THR A 112 17.48 11.23 -1.06
CA THR A 112 18.90 11.58 -1.19
C THR A 112 19.04 12.89 -1.96
N VAL A 113 19.59 13.91 -1.29
CA VAL A 113 20.02 15.17 -1.91
C VAL A 113 21.49 15.05 -2.31
N ILE A 114 21.82 15.37 -3.56
CA ILE A 114 23.20 15.36 -4.05
C ILE A 114 23.73 16.79 -4.05
N THR A 115 24.86 17.00 -3.39
CA THR A 115 25.56 18.29 -3.33
C THR A 115 26.96 18.20 -3.92
N GLU A 116 27.41 19.28 -4.54
CA GLU A 116 28.78 19.45 -5.01
C GLU A 116 29.42 20.61 -4.24
N THR A 117 30.60 20.38 -3.67
CA THR A 117 31.39 21.43 -3.01
C THR A 117 32.54 21.82 -3.93
N THR A 118 32.52 23.09 -4.37
CA THR A 118 33.60 23.68 -5.14
C THR A 118 34.42 24.60 -4.25
N THR A 119 35.75 24.50 -4.31
CA THR A 119 36.65 25.40 -3.60
C THR A 119 37.17 26.45 -4.58
N ASP A 120 36.99 27.73 -4.25
CA ASP A 120 37.62 28.83 -4.95
C ASP A 120 39.14 28.80 -4.69
N GLU A 121 39.93 28.58 -5.75
CA GLU A 121 41.39 28.46 -5.67
C GLU A 121 42.10 29.75 -5.21
N GLU A 122 41.50 30.93 -5.40
CA GLU A 122 42.09 32.22 -5.02
C GLU A 122 41.75 32.62 -3.58
N THR A 123 40.53 32.34 -3.13
CA THR A 123 40.06 32.75 -1.80
C THR A 123 40.07 31.63 -0.76
N GLY A 124 40.18 30.37 -1.21
CA GLY A 124 40.05 29.18 -0.37
C GLY A 124 38.63 28.97 0.17
N THR A 125 37.63 29.69 -0.38
CA THR A 125 36.24 29.61 0.07
C THR A 125 35.59 28.37 -0.53
N GLU A 126 34.97 27.54 0.30
CA GLU A 126 34.16 26.40 -0.13
C GLU A 126 32.70 26.86 -0.34
N GLU A 127 32.17 26.60 -1.53
CA GLU A 127 30.76 26.79 -1.86
C GLU A 127 30.13 25.42 -2.13
N THR A 128 29.04 25.10 -1.44
CA THR A 128 28.29 23.85 -1.64
C THR A 128 26.99 24.16 -2.37
N THR A 129 26.78 23.53 -3.53
CA THR A 129 25.56 23.67 -4.33
C THR A 129 24.81 22.35 -4.41
N ILE A 130 23.48 22.42 -4.38
CA ILE A 130 22.61 21.25 -4.59
C ILE A 130 22.52 21.01 -6.10
N THR A 131 22.92 19.81 -6.53
CA THR A 131 22.86 19.38 -7.93
C THR A 131 21.67 18.48 -8.22
N ASP A 132 21.13 17.81 -7.19
CA ASP A 132 19.90 17.00 -7.27
C ASP A 132 19.11 17.11 -5.96
N TYR A 133 17.84 17.48 -6.04
CA TYR A 133 16.94 17.59 -4.89
C TYR A 133 16.35 16.23 -4.46
N GLY A 134 16.62 15.16 -5.20
CA GLY A 134 16.22 13.80 -4.86
C GLY A 134 14.89 13.36 -5.49
N ASP A 135 14.68 12.04 -5.49
CA ASP A 135 13.50 11.41 -6.12
C ASP A 135 12.22 11.76 -5.38
N LEU A 136 12.28 11.74 -4.04
CA LEU A 136 11.14 12.08 -3.20
C LEU A 136 10.67 13.52 -3.44
N HIS A 137 11.61 14.47 -3.53
CA HIS A 137 11.29 15.84 -3.88
C HIS A 137 10.59 15.94 -5.25
N THR A 138 11.13 15.25 -6.26
CA THR A 138 10.58 15.21 -7.62
C THR A 138 9.18 14.61 -7.66
N PHE A 139 8.97 13.50 -6.94
CA PHE A 139 7.68 12.84 -6.83
C PHE A 139 6.63 13.78 -6.21
N LEU A 140 6.94 14.38 -5.07
CA LEU A 140 6.00 15.26 -4.35
C LEU A 140 5.58 16.46 -5.20
N ASN A 141 6.49 17.07 -5.97
CA ASN A 141 6.13 18.20 -6.83
C ASN A 141 5.10 17.85 -7.90
N ASN A 142 4.99 16.59 -8.30
CA ASN A 142 4.07 16.15 -9.37
C ASN A 142 2.83 15.40 -8.84
N TYR A 143 2.95 14.72 -7.70
CA TYR A 143 1.96 13.73 -7.26
C TYR A 143 1.53 13.88 -5.80
N LEU A 144 1.76 15.03 -5.16
CA LEU A 144 1.36 15.29 -3.76
C LEU A 144 -0.10 14.94 -3.44
N SER A 145 -1.04 15.21 -4.36
CA SER A 145 -2.47 14.90 -4.13
C SER A 145 -2.78 13.41 -4.00
N TYR A 146 -1.84 12.55 -4.40
CA TYR A 146 -1.95 11.10 -4.42
C TYR A 146 -1.21 10.42 -3.27
N ILE A 147 -0.83 11.16 -2.23
CA ILE A 147 -0.29 10.57 -0.99
C ILE A 147 -1.23 10.83 0.19
N SER A 148 -1.23 9.92 1.15
CA SER A 148 -1.75 10.17 2.48
C SER A 148 -0.64 10.75 3.36
N TRP A 149 -1.00 11.71 4.20
CA TRP A 149 -0.05 12.35 5.10
C TRP A 149 0.44 11.35 6.15
N ALA A 150 1.75 11.21 6.28
CA ALA A 150 2.35 10.28 7.24
C ALA A 150 2.29 10.81 8.68
N GLY A 151 2.14 12.11 8.88
CA GLY A 151 2.07 12.72 10.20
C GLY A 151 1.11 13.90 10.25
N GLU A 152 1.20 14.70 11.31
CA GLU A 152 0.34 15.87 11.48
C GLU A 152 0.52 16.84 10.31
N VAL A 153 -0.60 17.31 9.78
CA VAL A 153 -0.61 18.41 8.84
C VAL A 153 -0.86 19.66 9.67
N GLY A 154 0.02 20.67 9.54
CA GLY A 154 -0.27 21.99 10.10
C GLY A 154 -1.62 22.51 9.59
N GLU A 155 -2.18 23.57 10.19
CA GLU A 155 -3.39 24.19 9.64
C GLU A 155 -3.15 24.61 8.18
N VAL A 156 -3.81 23.93 7.26
CA VAL A 156 -3.72 24.22 5.82
C VAL A 156 -4.95 25.01 5.42
N ASP A 157 -4.76 26.26 5.01
CA ASP A 157 -5.78 27.02 4.30
C ASP A 157 -5.66 26.71 2.79
N ILE A 158 -6.61 25.94 2.25
CA ILE A 158 -6.77 25.74 0.81
C ILE A 158 -8.01 26.52 0.37
N TYR A 159 -7.78 27.66 -0.32
CA TYR A 159 -8.84 28.51 -0.88
C TYR A 159 -9.86 29.03 0.15
N GLY A 160 -9.40 29.55 1.30
CA GLY A 160 -10.25 30.09 2.36
C GLY A 160 -10.96 29.03 3.18
N LYS A 161 -10.41 27.81 3.22
CA LYS A 161 -10.90 26.69 4.01
C LYS A 161 -9.73 26.08 4.78
N ASN A 162 -9.78 26.25 6.10
CA ASN A 162 -9.03 25.41 7.03
C ASN A 162 -9.44 23.95 6.82
N VAL A 163 -8.58 23.18 6.16
CA VAL A 163 -8.70 21.74 6.09
C VAL A 163 -7.75 21.19 7.15
N ALA A 164 -8.27 20.74 8.27
CA ALA A 164 -7.54 19.82 9.14
C ALA A 164 -7.36 18.54 8.33
N ALA A 165 -6.22 18.41 7.64
CA ALA A 165 -5.93 17.21 6.91
C ALA A 165 -5.49 16.14 7.92
N GLU A 166 -6.38 15.19 8.19
CA GLU A 166 -6.12 14.10 9.12
C GLU A 166 -4.97 13.23 8.60
N SER A 167 -4.02 12.91 9.47
CA SER A 167 -2.91 12.01 9.15
C SER A 167 -3.43 10.59 8.88
N TYR A 168 -2.68 9.81 8.12
CA TYR A 168 -3.02 8.41 7.85
C TYR A 168 -3.11 7.59 9.14
N PHE A 169 -2.16 7.78 10.06
CA PHE A 169 -2.17 7.08 11.36
C PHE A 169 -3.31 7.58 12.27
N GLY A 170 -3.64 8.88 12.24
CA GLY A 170 -4.82 9.40 12.94
C GLY A 170 -6.12 8.79 12.43
N ASN A 171 -6.26 8.65 11.11
CA ASN A 171 -7.37 7.95 10.47
C ASN A 171 -7.41 6.46 10.88
N CYS A 172 -6.26 5.79 10.95
CA CYS A 172 -6.17 4.41 11.42
C CYS A 172 -6.61 4.26 12.88
N ALA A 173 -6.20 5.19 13.74
CA ALA A 173 -6.61 5.22 15.15
C ALA A 173 -8.13 5.41 15.27
N ALA A 174 -8.71 6.35 14.52
CA ALA A 174 -10.15 6.58 14.47
C ALA A 174 -10.92 5.38 13.92
N TYR A 175 -10.38 4.67 12.92
CA TYR A 175 -10.97 3.43 12.43
C TYR A 175 -10.97 2.32 13.49
N LEU A 176 -9.83 2.11 14.16
CA LEU A 176 -9.71 1.12 15.22
C LEU A 176 -10.64 1.43 16.39
N SER A 177 -10.78 2.71 16.75
CA SER A 177 -11.62 3.15 17.86
C SER A 177 -13.10 2.77 17.69
N GLU A 178 -13.59 2.60 16.46
CA GLU A 178 -14.94 2.09 16.23
C GLU A 178 -15.14 0.66 16.78
N PHE A 179 -14.09 -0.16 16.86
CA PHE A 179 -14.17 -1.60 17.16
C PHE A 179 -13.76 -2.01 18.57
N TYR A 180 -13.41 -1.05 19.43
CA TYR A 180 -13.06 -1.33 20.83
C TYR A 180 -14.08 -0.68 21.76
N LYS A 181 -14.30 -1.31 22.91
CA LYS A 181 -15.18 -0.77 23.95
C LYS A 181 -14.48 0.40 24.64
N ASP A 182 -15.26 1.36 25.11
CA ASP A 182 -14.78 2.40 26.00
C ASP A 182 -14.10 1.79 27.23
N LYS A 183 -12.92 2.29 27.59
CA LYS A 183 -12.12 1.85 28.72
C LYS A 183 -12.89 1.94 30.04
N ASP A 184 -13.77 2.93 30.17
CA ASP A 184 -14.57 3.19 31.37
C ASP A 184 -15.99 2.61 31.27
N GLY A 185 -16.37 2.09 30.09
CA GLY A 185 -17.67 1.45 29.85
C GLY A 185 -18.88 2.38 29.98
N ASP A 186 -18.66 3.70 30.07
CA ASP A 186 -19.69 4.70 30.29
C ASP A 186 -20.25 5.31 28.98
N GLY A 187 -19.63 4.97 27.84
CA GLY A 187 -20.10 5.37 26.52
C GLY A 187 -19.91 6.86 26.25
N THR A 188 -18.97 7.52 26.95
CA THR A 188 -18.69 8.95 26.82
C THR A 188 -17.82 9.29 25.60
N GLY A 189 -17.27 8.27 24.94
CA GLY A 189 -16.97 8.34 23.51
C GLY A 189 -15.52 8.66 23.14
N ASP A 190 -14.58 8.56 24.08
CA ASP A 190 -13.15 8.65 23.77
C ASP A 190 -12.57 7.22 23.78
N ILE A 191 -12.59 6.59 22.60
CA ILE A 191 -12.10 5.22 22.43
C ILE A 191 -10.65 5.32 21.95
N ASP A 192 -9.70 5.09 22.86
CA ASP A 192 -8.31 4.93 22.50
C ASP A 192 -8.00 3.43 22.32
N PRO A 193 -7.76 2.95 21.08
CA PRO A 193 -7.47 1.54 20.83
C PRO A 193 -6.19 1.06 21.51
N ALA A 194 -5.27 1.95 21.90
CA ALA A 194 -4.10 1.55 22.69
C ALA A 194 -4.47 1.17 24.13
N SER A 195 -5.48 1.81 24.71
CA SER A 195 -5.86 1.65 26.12
C SER A 195 -7.16 0.87 26.38
N SER A 196 -7.92 0.54 25.34
CA SER A 196 -9.10 -0.32 25.39
C SER A 196 -8.79 -1.78 24.99
N PRO A 197 -8.73 -2.73 25.93
CA PRO A 197 -8.31 -4.11 25.63
C PRO A 197 -9.41 -5.00 25.05
N GLU A 198 -10.69 -4.62 25.15
CA GLU A 198 -11.81 -5.48 24.77
C GLU A 198 -12.44 -5.03 23.44
N GLN A 199 -12.48 -5.95 22.46
CA GLN A 199 -13.17 -5.72 21.19
C GLN A 199 -14.69 -5.63 21.36
N ASP A 200 -15.31 -4.71 20.64
CA ASP A 200 -16.75 -4.64 20.42
C ASP A 200 -17.13 -5.60 19.29
N THR A 201 -17.36 -6.87 19.66
CA THR A 201 -17.65 -7.94 18.70
C THR A 201 -18.92 -7.70 17.88
N GLU A 202 -19.89 -6.95 18.42
CA GLU A 202 -21.14 -6.62 17.72
C GLU A 202 -20.89 -5.61 16.60
N LYS A 203 -20.08 -4.57 16.86
CA LYS A 203 -19.68 -3.61 15.83
C LYS A 203 -18.81 -4.26 14.76
N ILE A 204 -17.86 -5.11 15.14
CA ILE A 204 -17.03 -5.86 14.18
C ILE A 204 -17.91 -6.76 13.30
N GLU A 205 -18.85 -7.52 13.89
CA GLU A 205 -19.76 -8.37 13.12
C GLU A 205 -20.64 -7.57 12.16
N SER A 206 -21.18 -6.44 12.63
CA SER A 206 -22.01 -5.54 11.80
C SER A 206 -21.23 -5.00 10.60
N ALA A 207 -20.01 -4.50 10.84
CA ALA A 207 -19.13 -3.99 9.79
C ALA A 207 -18.73 -5.09 8.80
N PHE A 208 -18.33 -6.26 9.31
CA PHE A 208 -17.97 -7.43 8.50
C PHE A 208 -19.14 -7.84 7.59
N ARG A 209 -20.32 -8.07 8.16
CA ARG A 209 -21.54 -8.45 7.41
C ARG A 209 -21.95 -7.41 6.38
N SER A 210 -21.68 -6.13 6.63
CA SER A 210 -21.90 -5.04 5.66
C SER A 210 -20.94 -5.17 4.47
N ARG A 211 -19.65 -5.41 4.73
CA ARG A 211 -18.59 -5.55 3.71
C ARG A 211 -18.83 -6.76 2.80
N ILE A 212 -19.13 -7.93 3.38
CA ILE A 212 -19.17 -9.20 2.63
C ILE A 212 -20.42 -9.40 1.76
N ARG A 213 -21.37 -8.46 1.70
CA ARG A 213 -22.66 -8.63 0.99
C ARG A 213 -22.53 -9.08 -0.47
N LYS A 214 -21.46 -8.68 -1.16
CA LYS A 214 -21.21 -9.04 -2.57
C LYS A 214 -20.05 -10.02 -2.74
N ASP A 215 -19.46 -10.47 -1.65
CA ASP A 215 -18.31 -11.36 -1.67
C ASP A 215 -18.78 -12.82 -1.85
N LYS A 216 -18.29 -13.47 -2.89
CA LYS A 216 -18.66 -14.84 -3.23
C LYS A 216 -18.08 -15.89 -2.27
N ARG A 217 -17.10 -15.51 -1.42
CA ARG A 217 -16.52 -16.38 -0.38
C ARG A 217 -17.51 -16.68 0.73
N TYR A 218 -18.45 -15.78 1.01
CA TYR A 218 -19.34 -15.84 2.18
C TYR A 218 -20.80 -16.13 1.82
N LYS A 219 -21.07 -17.30 1.22
CA LYS A 219 -22.44 -17.70 0.80
C LYS A 219 -23.22 -18.47 1.85
N ARG A 220 -22.53 -19.15 2.77
CA ARG A 220 -23.13 -19.98 3.82
C ARG A 220 -22.83 -19.37 5.18
N GLU A 221 -23.73 -19.52 6.14
CA GLU A 221 -23.51 -19.08 7.53
C GLU A 221 -22.27 -19.72 8.17
N SER A 222 -21.87 -20.92 7.74
CA SER A 222 -20.61 -21.54 8.17
C SER A 222 -19.39 -20.73 7.71
N ASP A 223 -19.43 -20.26 6.46
CA ASP A 223 -18.34 -19.49 5.85
C ASP A 223 -18.29 -18.09 6.47
N ILE A 224 -19.45 -17.51 6.77
CA ILE A 224 -19.58 -16.23 7.47
C ILE A 224 -18.98 -16.32 8.87
N LYS A 225 -19.28 -17.38 9.63
CA LYS A 225 -18.71 -17.58 10.97
C LYS A 225 -17.18 -17.74 10.92
N GLU A 226 -16.66 -18.52 9.99
CA GLU A 226 -15.22 -18.66 9.82
C GLU A 226 -14.56 -17.33 9.41
N GLY A 227 -15.20 -16.57 8.51
CA GLY A 227 -14.74 -15.23 8.13
C GLY A 227 -14.76 -14.24 9.29
N LEU A 228 -15.76 -14.32 10.16
CA LEU A 228 -15.89 -13.45 11.32
C LEU A 228 -14.78 -13.68 12.34
N GLU A 229 -14.39 -14.94 12.59
CA GLU A 229 -13.22 -15.25 13.44
C GLU A 229 -11.93 -14.65 12.87
N ARG A 230 -11.75 -14.72 11.55
CA ARG A 230 -10.60 -14.08 10.88
C ARG A 230 -10.68 -12.56 10.95
N GLU A 231 -11.87 -11.98 10.95
CA GLU A 231 -12.07 -10.54 11.09
C GLU A 231 -11.70 -10.04 12.49
N TYR A 232 -12.07 -10.77 13.55
CA TYR A 232 -11.64 -10.44 14.92
C TYR A 232 -10.11 -10.44 15.03
N ASP A 233 -9.47 -11.47 14.48
CA ASP A 233 -8.00 -11.57 14.41
C ASP A 233 -7.38 -10.45 13.59
N ARG A 234 -7.99 -10.06 12.46
CA ARG A 234 -7.52 -8.94 11.62
C ARG A 234 -7.52 -7.61 12.38
N ILE A 235 -8.63 -7.28 13.05
CA ILE A 235 -8.76 -6.03 13.81
C ILE A 235 -7.77 -6.00 14.98
N GLU A 236 -7.51 -7.13 15.64
CA GLU A 236 -6.52 -7.21 16.71
C GLU A 236 -5.09 -7.07 16.17
N LYS A 237 -4.76 -7.75 15.07
CA LYS A 237 -3.44 -7.61 14.42
C LYS A 237 -3.17 -6.19 13.98
N LEU A 238 -4.16 -5.51 13.40
CA LEU A 238 -4.03 -4.10 13.02
C LEU A 238 -3.77 -3.22 14.24
N ARG A 239 -4.48 -3.43 15.35
CA ARG A 239 -4.25 -2.68 16.60
C ARG A 239 -2.85 -2.91 17.16
N VAL A 240 -2.39 -4.16 17.19
CA VAL A 240 -1.04 -4.50 17.66
C VAL A 240 0.02 -3.87 16.75
N ALA A 241 -0.16 -3.95 15.43
CA ALA A 241 0.76 -3.31 14.47
C ALA A 241 0.80 -1.79 14.64
N TYR A 242 -0.37 -1.15 14.75
CA TYR A 242 -0.49 0.28 15.00
C TYR A 242 0.29 0.70 16.24
N ASN A 243 0.07 0.02 17.37
CA ASN A 243 0.77 0.33 18.63
C ASN A 243 2.29 0.14 18.54
N ASN A 244 2.75 -0.88 17.78
CA ASN A 244 4.19 -1.05 17.58
C ASN A 244 4.77 0.06 16.71
N VAL A 245 4.08 0.44 15.63
CA VAL A 245 4.50 1.52 14.73
C VAL A 245 4.60 2.86 15.48
N GLU A 246 3.62 3.18 16.32
CA GLU A 246 3.71 4.33 17.24
C GLU A 246 4.93 4.23 18.16
N GLY A 247 5.22 3.03 18.69
CA GLY A 247 6.42 2.76 19.47
C GLY A 247 7.72 2.97 18.67
N TYR A 248 7.75 2.57 17.40
CA TYR A 248 8.90 2.74 16.52
C TYR A 248 9.16 4.20 16.15
N PHE A 249 8.11 5.03 16.06
CA PHE A 249 8.28 6.47 15.95
C PHE A 249 8.82 7.07 17.26
N ALA A 250 8.31 6.61 18.41
CA ALA A 250 8.71 7.12 19.71
C ALA A 250 10.16 6.76 20.09
N ASP A 251 10.66 5.60 19.68
CA ASP A 251 12.05 5.16 19.94
C ASP A 251 13.06 5.57 18.86
N GLY A 252 12.59 6.16 17.76
CA GLY A 252 13.40 6.65 16.65
C GLY A 252 13.82 5.59 15.64
N THR A 253 13.30 4.35 15.73
CA THR A 253 13.47 3.32 14.68
C THR A 253 12.86 3.79 13.35
N LEU A 254 11.72 4.47 13.41
CA LEU A 254 11.09 5.15 12.29
C LEU A 254 11.14 6.66 12.49
N GLY A 255 11.36 7.40 11.40
CA GLY A 255 11.27 8.86 11.39
C GLY A 255 10.13 9.34 10.48
N ILE A 256 9.80 10.62 10.58
CA ILE A 256 8.88 11.28 9.64
C ILE A 256 9.68 12.35 8.89
N ARG A 257 9.59 12.34 7.56
CA ARG A 257 10.19 13.37 6.70
C ARG A 257 9.24 14.56 6.56
N GLU A 258 9.81 15.75 6.73
CA GLU A 258 9.14 17.05 6.68
C GLU A 258 9.57 17.88 5.48
N LYS A 259 8.63 18.61 4.88
CA LYS A 259 8.86 19.48 3.73
C LYS A 259 7.98 20.69 3.89
N GLU A 260 8.58 21.84 3.68
CA GLU A 260 7.87 23.09 3.53
C GLU A 260 7.29 23.15 2.12
N LEU A 261 5.96 23.22 2.04
CA LEU A 261 5.22 23.47 0.81
C LEU A 261 4.78 24.92 0.80
N THR A 262 5.18 25.65 -0.22
CA THR A 262 4.58 26.96 -0.51
C THR A 262 3.25 26.71 -1.20
N LEU A 263 2.15 27.08 -0.55
CA LEU A 263 0.82 27.05 -1.13
C LEU A 263 0.53 28.45 -1.69
N GLU A 264 0.15 28.52 -2.96
CA GLU A 264 -0.47 29.74 -3.50
C GLU A 264 -1.86 29.87 -2.88
N THR A 265 -1.98 30.61 -1.79
CA THR A 265 -3.26 31.09 -1.28
C THR A 265 -3.74 32.23 -2.17
N ASP A 266 -5.07 32.39 -2.28
CA ASP A 266 -5.65 33.56 -2.96
C ASP A 266 -5.14 34.78 -2.20
N SER A 267 -4.24 35.53 -2.84
CA SER A 267 -3.38 36.53 -2.24
C SER A 267 -4.12 37.40 -1.22
N ASP A 268 -3.62 37.42 0.03
CA ASP A 268 -3.83 38.56 0.92
C ASP A 268 -3.47 39.85 0.16
N GLU A 269 -4.04 41.00 0.56
CA GLU A 269 -3.86 42.31 -0.11
C GLU A 269 -2.37 42.73 -0.31
N ASP A 270 -1.42 42.00 0.29
CA ASP A 270 0.03 42.20 0.22
C ASP A 270 0.81 41.19 -0.66
N GLY A 271 0.15 40.19 -1.28
CA GLY A 271 0.77 39.31 -2.29
C GLY A 271 1.81 38.30 -1.79
N ASN A 272 1.77 37.89 -0.51
CA ASN A 272 2.63 36.86 0.04
C ASN A 272 1.98 35.47 -0.05
N ASN A 273 2.79 34.45 -0.36
CA ASN A 273 2.37 33.04 -0.33
C ASN A 273 2.53 32.47 1.09
N ASP A 274 1.57 31.68 1.55
CA ASP A 274 1.72 30.92 2.79
C ASP A 274 2.58 29.67 2.56
N THR A 275 3.40 29.34 3.56
CA THR A 275 4.19 28.11 3.56
C THR A 275 3.70 27.20 4.67
N VAL A 276 3.33 25.97 4.31
CA VAL A 276 2.88 24.95 5.25
C VAL A 276 3.90 23.83 5.33
N LYS A 277 4.25 23.43 6.55
CA LYS A 277 5.02 22.21 6.79
C LYS A 277 4.11 21.00 6.70
N VAL A 278 4.51 20.03 5.88
CA VAL A 278 3.82 18.76 5.76
C VAL A 278 4.74 17.60 6.08
N GLN A 279 4.16 16.58 6.71
CA GLN A 279 4.79 15.32 7.07
C GLN A 279 4.29 14.23 6.11
N TYR A 280 5.15 13.79 5.19
CA TYR A 280 4.71 13.11 3.96
C TYR A 280 5.27 11.70 3.76
N ALA A 281 6.42 11.38 4.36
CA ALA A 281 7.04 10.06 4.20
C ALA A 281 7.57 9.52 5.53
N ILE A 282 7.60 8.20 5.61
CA ILE A 282 8.15 7.45 6.75
C ILE A 282 9.61 7.13 6.42
N ASP A 283 10.53 7.66 7.22
CA ASP A 283 11.95 7.35 7.13
C ASP A 283 12.22 5.95 7.71
N LEU A 284 12.80 5.09 6.88
CA LEU A 284 13.16 3.71 7.21
C LEU A 284 14.64 3.56 7.59
N SER A 285 15.44 4.64 7.51
CA SER A 285 16.89 4.62 7.70
C SER A 285 17.31 4.20 9.11
N GLY A 286 16.39 4.29 10.09
CA GLY A 286 16.62 3.86 11.48
C GLY A 286 16.53 2.35 11.68
N ILE A 287 16.03 1.60 10.70
CA ILE A 287 15.90 0.13 10.77
C ILE A 287 17.28 -0.50 10.56
N ARG A 288 17.77 -1.23 11.58
CA ARG A 288 19.18 -1.68 11.66
C ARG A 288 19.70 -2.43 10.43
N ASN A 289 18.95 -3.41 9.94
CA ASN A 289 19.35 -4.26 8.81
C ASN A 289 18.44 -4.02 7.60
N ILE A 290 18.00 -2.77 7.37
CA ILE A 290 17.11 -2.46 6.24
C ILE A 290 17.73 -2.82 4.88
N GLU A 291 19.05 -2.81 4.78
CA GLU A 291 19.82 -3.22 3.61
C GLU A 291 19.65 -4.69 3.22
N ASP A 292 19.28 -5.57 4.16
CA ASP A 292 18.89 -6.95 3.82
C ASP A 292 17.58 -7.02 3.02
N PHE A 293 16.75 -5.98 3.15
CA PHE A 293 15.51 -5.83 2.40
C PHE A 293 15.71 -5.01 1.14
N MET A 294 16.26 -3.81 1.29
CA MET A 294 16.38 -2.82 0.23
C MET A 294 17.58 -1.90 0.41
N ILE A 295 18.20 -1.55 -0.70
CA ILE A 295 19.42 -0.77 -0.76
C ILE A 295 19.18 0.47 -1.62
N ASN A 296 19.57 1.64 -1.10
CA ASN A 296 19.68 2.87 -1.86
C ASN A 296 21.01 2.89 -2.62
N ASN A 297 20.94 2.85 -3.95
CA ASN A 297 22.14 2.88 -4.81
C ASN A 297 22.67 4.30 -5.08
N LYS A 298 22.02 5.35 -4.55
CA LYS A 298 22.48 6.74 -4.66
C LYS A 298 23.38 7.15 -3.51
N THR A 299 23.44 6.36 -2.46
CA THR A 299 24.33 6.55 -1.32
C THR A 299 25.24 5.34 -1.21
N GLU A 300 26.54 5.57 -1.18
CA GLU A 300 27.54 4.50 -1.09
C GLU A 300 28.23 4.50 0.28
N ASP A 301 28.60 3.32 0.76
CA ASP A 301 29.49 3.14 1.90
C ASP A 301 30.96 3.37 1.49
N GLU A 302 31.88 3.18 2.44
CA GLU A 302 33.33 3.31 2.21
C GLU A 302 33.89 2.32 1.17
N ASN A 303 33.14 1.26 0.82
CA ASN A 303 33.51 0.23 -0.13
C ASN A 303 32.82 0.40 -1.49
N GLY A 304 32.00 1.43 -1.68
CA GLY A 304 31.22 1.65 -2.90
C GLY A 304 29.95 0.77 -2.99
N ALA A 305 29.52 0.17 -1.88
CA ALA A 305 28.26 -0.57 -1.81
C ALA A 305 27.12 0.39 -1.45
N GLY A 306 25.94 0.19 -2.05
CA GLY A 306 24.75 0.96 -1.71
C GLY A 306 24.37 0.80 -0.22
N THR A 307 23.67 1.78 0.36
CA THR A 307 23.36 1.78 1.80
C THR A 307 21.87 1.78 2.12
N GLY A 308 21.51 1.51 3.38
CA GLY A 308 20.14 1.69 3.89
C GLY A 308 19.70 3.13 4.15
N LYS A 309 20.52 4.14 3.80
CA LYS A 309 20.26 5.55 4.13
C LYS A 309 19.25 6.19 3.18
N ASP A 310 18.52 7.18 3.71
CA ASP A 310 17.53 7.99 3.02
C ASP A 310 16.42 7.18 2.35
N LEU A 311 16.20 5.94 2.80
CA LEU A 311 15.11 5.11 2.33
C LEU A 311 13.82 5.55 3.01
N CYS A 312 12.83 5.89 2.20
CA CYS A 312 11.53 6.36 2.66
C CYS A 312 10.41 5.47 2.12
N MET A 313 9.34 5.36 2.89
CA MET A 313 8.07 4.79 2.47
C MET A 313 7.00 5.88 2.42
N LEU A 314 6.34 5.99 1.27
CA LEU A 314 5.14 6.78 1.05
C LEU A 314 3.91 5.89 1.16
N ILE A 315 2.87 6.43 1.76
CA ILE A 315 1.53 5.85 1.73
C ILE A 315 0.78 6.55 0.61
N LEU A 316 0.38 5.80 -0.40
CA LEU A 316 -0.34 6.35 -1.54
C LEU A 316 -1.81 6.52 -1.15
N ASN A 317 -2.40 7.63 -1.58
CA ASN A 317 -3.76 8.02 -1.24
C ASN A 317 -4.75 7.02 -1.84
N GLU A 318 -5.34 6.21 -0.97
CA GLU A 318 -6.33 5.24 -1.36
C GLU A 318 -7.71 5.87 -1.61
N LYS A 319 -8.20 5.69 -2.84
CA LYS A 319 -9.64 5.57 -3.12
C LYS A 319 -10.09 4.10 -3.11
N SER A 320 -9.56 3.23 -2.24
CA SER A 320 -10.17 1.90 -2.11
C SER A 320 -11.64 2.07 -1.72
N GLN A 321 -12.56 1.42 -2.43
CA GLN A 321 -13.98 1.41 -2.05
C GLN A 321 -14.21 0.65 -0.73
N GLU A 322 -13.15 0.08 -0.15
CA GLU A 322 -13.18 -0.79 1.02
C GLU A 322 -12.32 -0.17 2.13
N ALA A 323 -12.91 0.78 2.88
CA ALA A 323 -12.24 1.50 3.96
C ALA A 323 -11.51 0.60 4.97
N ALA A 324 -11.97 -0.64 5.13
CA ALA A 324 -11.38 -1.63 6.03
C ALA A 324 -9.98 -2.10 5.63
N LEU A 325 -9.62 -2.06 4.33
CA LEU A 325 -8.35 -2.56 3.80
C LEU A 325 -7.30 -1.46 3.60
N ARG A 326 -7.69 -0.20 3.86
CA ARG A 326 -6.79 0.96 3.74
C ARG A 326 -5.58 0.92 4.66
N TYR A 327 -5.66 0.12 5.73
CA TYR A 327 -4.69 0.11 6.81
C TYR A 327 -3.70 -1.05 6.75
N GLU A 328 -3.68 -1.81 5.65
CA GLU A 328 -2.70 -2.88 5.41
C GLU A 328 -1.25 -2.34 5.36
N ALA A 329 -1.06 -1.07 5.00
CA ALA A 329 0.27 -0.46 5.06
C ALA A 329 0.83 -0.40 6.49
N VAL A 330 -0.03 -0.30 7.52
CA VAL A 330 0.41 -0.31 8.94
C VAL A 330 0.94 -1.69 9.33
N THR A 331 0.20 -2.75 9.02
CA THR A 331 0.63 -4.13 9.30
C THR A 331 1.87 -4.51 8.49
N PHE A 332 1.96 -4.03 7.25
CA PHE A 332 3.12 -4.24 6.40
C PHE A 332 4.37 -3.53 6.94
N LEU A 333 4.22 -2.29 7.41
CA LEU A 333 5.31 -1.53 8.04
C LEU A 333 5.79 -2.18 9.33
N ASP A 334 4.87 -2.60 10.21
CA ASP A 334 5.21 -3.36 11.43
C ASP A 334 5.99 -4.64 11.10
N TYR A 335 5.57 -5.36 10.05
CA TYR A 335 6.28 -6.55 9.58
C TYR A 335 7.71 -6.23 9.10
N ILE A 336 7.91 -5.15 8.33
CA ILE A 336 9.25 -4.74 7.88
C ILE A 336 10.14 -4.47 9.09
N VAL A 337 9.69 -3.64 10.04
CA VAL A 337 10.49 -3.30 11.22
C VAL A 337 10.80 -4.55 12.04
N LYS A 338 9.82 -5.42 12.32
CA LYS A 338 10.05 -6.67 13.07
C LYS A 338 11.04 -7.61 12.39
N THR A 339 11.03 -7.65 11.07
CA THR A 339 11.88 -8.57 10.30
C THR A 339 13.31 -8.07 10.22
N TYR A 340 13.51 -6.76 10.03
CA TYR A 340 14.81 -6.19 9.69
C TYR A 340 15.43 -5.32 10.81
N ASN A 341 14.70 -5.06 11.89
CA ASN A 341 15.23 -4.38 13.08
C ASN A 341 15.58 -5.34 14.23
N ALA A 342 15.43 -6.66 14.03
CA ALA A 342 15.79 -7.67 15.02
C ALA A 342 17.31 -7.71 15.30
N GLU A 343 17.67 -8.09 16.53
CA GLU A 343 19.08 -8.21 16.99
C GLU A 343 19.89 -9.32 16.32
#